data_AF-A0AAW6NJ59-F1
#
_entry.id   AF-A0AAW6NJ59-F1
#
_cell.length_a   1.000
_cell.length_b   1.000
_cell.length_c   1.000
_cell.angle_alpha   90.00
_cell.angle_beta   90.00
_cell.angle_gamma   90.00
#
_symmetry.space_group_name_H-M   'P 1'
#
loop_
_entity.id
_entity.type
_entity.pdbx_description
1 polymer ?
#
loop_
_entity_poly.entity_id
_entity_poly.type
_entity_poly.pdbx_seq_one_letter_code
_entity_poly.pdbx_strand_id
1 'polypeptide(L)'
;TMRLGGSYSWKTQGKWWSSADAFIERRLYLNLFECTDPDSGTRYEFEFLSEDEASHNDEQHHWFLVSRILGMNAYDVMMSVMEMKMPDERKPAAGKVISRFHDIIHNKPLISYYLEEGQELSKVLNIFIRMNSGGTTLSYSDLLLSIAVTQWSTLDARDEIHKLVDEMNQIGNGFSFSKDLVLKAGLMLSDIGNVGFKVENFSKENMRKLEDNWECIRKALLLAVNLLSSFGFNSYNLGADSALLPIAYYLYHRDLDNRYLSRSEYAADRQGIRGWLIRSILKQSAIWGSRLDTLLASLRSKIKEHG
;
A
#
# COMPACT_ATOMS: atom_id res chain seq x y z
N THR A 1 4.03 4.69 13.38
CA THR A 1 4.53 3.87 14.48
C THR A 1 4.56 4.78 15.66
N MET A 2 3.44 4.86 16.39
CA MET A 2 3.50 5.49 17.70
C MET A 2 4.42 4.63 18.54
N ARG A 3 5.59 5.18 18.82
CA ARG A 3 6.48 4.65 19.85
C ARG A 3 5.75 4.80 21.18
N LEU A 4 6.08 3.99 22.18
CA LEU A 4 5.47 4.05 23.53
C LEU A 4 5.56 5.45 24.18
N GLY A 5 6.43 6.34 23.68
CA GLY A 5 6.53 7.75 24.09
C GLY A 5 5.90 8.78 23.15
N GLY A 6 5.15 8.36 22.11
CA GLY A 6 4.50 9.27 21.17
C GLY A 6 3.19 9.85 21.73
N SER A 7 2.86 11.07 21.33
CA SER A 7 1.54 11.65 21.51
C SER A 7 0.79 11.74 20.19
N TYR A 8 -0.54 11.79 20.26
CA TYR A 8 -1.43 11.93 19.11
C TYR A 8 -2.46 13.02 19.40
N SER A 9 -2.76 13.84 18.40
CA SER A 9 -3.79 14.88 18.50
C SER A 9 -4.75 14.75 17.34
N TRP A 10 -6.05 14.65 17.61
CA TRP A 10 -7.08 14.79 16.59
C TRP A 10 -7.89 16.07 16.80
N LYS A 11 -8.53 16.55 15.74
CA LYS A 11 -9.39 17.72 15.79
C LYS A 11 -10.62 17.43 16.67
N THR A 12 -10.82 18.20 17.74
CA THR A 12 -12.02 18.08 18.58
C THR A 12 -13.28 18.47 17.80
N GLN A 13 -14.30 17.61 17.82
CA GLN A 13 -15.58 17.87 17.15
C GLN A 13 -16.23 19.15 17.70
N GLY A 14 -16.69 20.04 16.81
CA GLY A 14 -17.31 21.32 17.20
C GLY A 14 -16.36 22.51 17.35
N LYS A 15 -15.03 22.32 17.29
CA LYS A 15 -14.05 23.43 17.32
C LYS A 15 -13.56 23.82 15.91
N TRP A 16 -13.33 25.11 15.71
CA TRP A 16 -12.73 25.64 14.48
C TRP A 16 -11.25 25.25 14.40
N TRP A 17 -10.76 24.91 13.21
CA TRP A 17 -9.36 24.50 12.97
C TRP A 17 -8.33 25.53 13.46
N SER A 18 -8.70 26.82 13.46
CA SER A 18 -7.87 27.95 13.90
C SER A 18 -7.88 28.20 15.40
N SER A 19 -8.66 27.44 16.18
CA SER A 19 -8.69 27.60 17.64
C SER A 19 -7.49 26.90 18.28
N ALA A 20 -6.85 27.55 19.24
CA ALA A 20 -5.72 26.99 20.00
C ALA A 20 -6.09 25.66 20.70
N ASP A 21 -7.36 25.48 21.06
CA ASP A 21 -7.85 24.28 21.77
C ASP A 21 -8.46 23.23 20.83
N ALA A 22 -8.25 23.34 19.52
CA ALA A 22 -8.83 22.42 18.53
C ALA A 22 -8.11 21.08 18.46
N PHE A 23 -6.87 21.00 18.95
CA PHE A 23 -6.01 19.82 18.90
C PHE A 23 -5.50 19.50 20.31
N ILE A 24 -6.26 18.69 21.02
CA ILE A 24 -5.87 18.25 22.37
C ILE A 24 -4.85 17.13 22.23
N GLU A 25 -3.70 17.28 22.88
CA GLU A 25 -2.67 16.26 22.95
C GLU A 25 -3.19 15.07 23.78
N ARG A 26 -3.16 13.88 23.19
CA ARG A 26 -3.50 12.62 23.85
C ARG A 26 -2.30 11.70 23.89
N ARG A 27 -2.17 10.95 24.98
CA ARG A 27 -1.10 9.96 25.19
C ARG A 27 -1.72 8.62 25.51
N LEU A 28 -0.95 7.55 25.34
CA LEU A 28 -1.43 6.19 25.60
C LEU A 28 -1.40 5.89 27.10
N TYR A 29 -2.53 5.47 27.65
CA TYR A 29 -2.67 5.04 29.04
C TYR A 29 -3.09 3.57 29.10
N LEU A 30 -2.69 2.91 30.18
CA LEU A 30 -3.07 1.54 30.54
C LEU A 30 -3.98 1.61 31.77
N ASN A 31 -5.14 0.94 31.72
CA ASN A 31 -5.98 0.77 32.91
C ASN A 31 -5.33 -0.23 33.87
N LEU A 32 -5.14 0.16 35.13
CA LEU A 32 -4.56 -0.69 36.17
C LEU A 32 -5.55 -1.63 36.82
N PHE A 33 -6.85 -1.42 36.60
CA PHE A 33 -7.89 -2.33 37.04
C PHE A 33 -8.17 -3.32 35.90
N GLU A 34 -8.22 -4.61 36.22
CA GLU A 34 -8.49 -5.64 35.21
C GLU A 34 -9.93 -5.51 34.73
N CYS A 35 -10.10 -5.21 33.44
CA CYS A 35 -11.38 -5.32 32.76
C CYS A 35 -11.42 -6.70 32.13
N THR A 36 -12.37 -7.55 32.54
CA THR A 36 -12.61 -8.82 31.86
C THR A 36 -13.82 -8.63 30.97
N ASP A 37 -13.56 -8.43 29.68
CA ASP A 37 -14.62 -8.46 28.68
C ASP A 37 -14.94 -9.94 28.35
N PRO A 38 -16.15 -10.44 28.67
CA PRO A 38 -16.54 -11.82 28.45
C PRO A 38 -16.51 -12.23 26.97
N ASP A 39 -16.69 -11.28 26.04
CA ASP A 39 -16.82 -11.56 24.61
C ASP A 39 -15.48 -11.48 23.86
N SER A 40 -14.56 -10.61 24.28
CA SER A 40 -13.25 -10.46 23.62
C SER A 40 -12.11 -11.24 24.28
N GLY A 41 -12.27 -11.68 25.53
CA GLY A 41 -11.20 -12.33 26.30
C GLY A 41 -10.04 -11.39 26.65
N THR A 42 -10.21 -10.08 26.43
CA THR A 42 -9.22 -9.04 26.72
C THR A 42 -9.15 -8.81 28.23
N ARG A 43 -7.93 -8.81 28.78
CA ARG A 43 -7.65 -8.66 30.23
C ARG A 43 -7.14 -7.27 30.62
N TYR A 44 -6.64 -6.50 29.65
CA TYR A 44 -6.02 -5.20 29.87
C TYR A 44 -6.54 -4.19 28.85
N GLU A 45 -6.83 -2.99 29.31
CA GLU A 45 -7.40 -1.92 28.50
C GLU A 45 -6.36 -0.81 28.28
N PHE A 46 -6.22 -0.39 27.03
CA PHE A 46 -5.35 0.70 26.61
C PHE A 46 -6.14 1.75 25.86
N GLU A 47 -5.98 3.02 26.22
CA GLU A 47 -6.72 4.12 25.59
C GLU A 47 -5.85 5.38 25.39
N PHE A 48 -6.14 6.14 24.33
CA PHE A 48 -5.54 7.45 24.10
C PHE A 48 -6.37 8.55 24.76
N LEU A 49 -5.85 9.06 25.87
CA LEU A 49 -6.52 10.05 26.71
C LEU A 49 -5.70 11.35 26.76
N SER A 50 -6.41 12.46 26.91
CA SER A 50 -5.79 13.71 27.37
C SER A 50 -5.42 13.61 28.85
N GLU A 51 -4.53 14.49 29.31
CA GLU A 51 -4.12 14.50 30.72
C GLU A 51 -5.31 14.76 31.67
N ASP A 52 -6.28 15.57 31.23
CA ASP A 52 -7.52 15.82 31.96
C ASP A 52 -8.39 14.56 32.04
N GLU A 53 -8.67 13.89 30.91
CA GLU A 53 -9.43 12.63 30.88
C GLU A 53 -8.77 11.54 31.75
N ALA A 54 -7.45 11.38 31.66
CA ALA A 54 -6.72 10.39 32.45
C ALA A 54 -6.67 10.72 33.94
N SER A 55 -6.89 11.97 34.34
CA SER A 55 -6.93 12.38 35.75
C SER A 55 -8.24 12.01 36.45
N HIS A 56 -9.29 11.73 35.68
CA HIS A 56 -10.61 11.31 36.17
C HIS A 56 -10.64 9.79 36.33
N ASN A 57 -10.15 9.30 37.48
CA ASN A 57 -10.25 7.89 37.86
C ASN A 57 -11.61 7.58 38.49
N ASP A 58 -12.15 6.40 38.21
CA ASP A 58 -13.43 5.92 38.74
C ASP A 58 -13.30 4.51 39.36
N GLU A 59 -14.44 3.88 39.68
CA GLU A 59 -14.47 2.54 40.28
C GLU A 59 -13.96 1.43 39.35
N GLN A 60 -13.83 1.67 38.05
CA GLN A 60 -13.44 0.72 37.00
C GLN A 60 -12.15 1.12 36.29
N HIS A 61 -11.74 2.38 36.37
CA HIS A 61 -10.59 2.91 35.65
C HIS A 61 -9.61 3.61 36.58
N HIS A 62 -8.35 3.17 36.52
CA HIS A 62 -7.24 3.92 37.07
C HIS A 62 -6.09 3.95 36.06
N TRP A 63 -5.85 5.11 35.45
CA TRP A 63 -5.00 5.23 34.27
C TRP A 63 -3.53 5.41 34.61
N PHE A 64 -2.67 4.61 33.96
CA PHE A 64 -1.22 4.72 34.03
C PHE A 64 -0.64 5.15 32.68
N LEU A 65 0.11 6.25 32.66
CA LEU A 65 0.77 6.74 31.45
C LEU A 65 1.84 5.75 30.99
N VAL A 66 1.62 5.13 29.83
CA VAL A 66 2.44 4.02 29.32
C VAL A 66 3.91 4.44 29.14
N SER A 67 4.16 5.67 28.67
CA SER A 67 5.53 6.14 28.41
C SER A 67 6.42 6.19 29.65
N ARG A 68 5.85 6.31 30.86
CA ARG A 68 6.63 6.33 32.11
C ARG A 68 7.41 5.03 32.30
N ILE A 69 6.87 3.90 31.84
CA ILE A 69 7.47 2.59 32.03
C ILE A 69 8.88 2.47 31.43
N LEU A 70 9.16 3.24 30.38
CA LEU A 70 10.43 3.18 29.64
C LEU A 70 11.64 3.61 30.49
N GLY A 71 11.41 4.49 31.48
CA GLY A 71 12.46 5.03 32.35
C GLY A 71 12.48 4.44 33.75
N MET A 72 11.59 3.49 34.07
CA MET A 72 11.41 2.97 35.42
C MET A 72 12.21 1.67 35.62
N ASN A 73 12.84 1.53 36.78
CA ASN A 73 13.33 0.25 37.28
C ASN A 73 12.27 -0.43 38.18
N ALA A 74 12.56 -1.63 38.68
CA ALA A 74 11.63 -2.39 39.52
C ALA A 74 11.24 -1.66 40.82
N TYR A 75 12.17 -0.88 41.40
CA TYR A 75 11.90 -0.05 42.58
C TYR A 75 10.96 1.11 42.25
N ASP A 76 11.19 1.80 41.13
CA ASP A 76 10.33 2.91 40.68
C ASP A 76 8.90 2.44 40.41
N VAL A 77 8.74 1.24 39.84
CA VAL A 77 7.42 0.62 39.64
C VAL A 77 6.71 0.42 40.99
N MET A 78 7.40 -0.16 41.98
CA MET A 78 6.83 -0.39 43.31
C MET A 78 6.43 0.93 43.98
N MET A 79 7.32 1.93 43.96
CA MET A 79 7.05 3.25 44.55
C MET A 79 5.88 3.95 43.86
N SER A 80 5.80 3.87 42.52
CA SER A 80 4.72 4.51 41.78
C SER A 80 3.33 4.02 42.18
N VAL A 81 3.19 2.72 42.46
CA VAL A 81 1.92 2.11 42.90
C VAL A 81 1.58 2.53 44.34
N MET A 82 2.58 2.68 45.20
CA MET A 82 2.37 3.14 46.58
C MET A 82 1.88 4.58 46.64
N GLU A 83 2.40 5.45 45.76
CA GLU A 83 2.08 6.88 45.68
C GLU A 83 0.75 7.18 44.97
N MET A 84 0.18 6.21 44.24
CA MET A 84 -1.09 6.39 43.53
C MET A 84 -2.27 6.57 44.50
N LYS A 85 -3.15 7.52 44.16
CA LYS A 85 -4.39 7.80 44.89
C LYS A 85 -5.46 6.76 44.55
N MET A 86 -5.34 5.57 45.12
CA MET A 86 -6.30 4.47 44.99
C MET A 86 -6.50 3.74 46.32
N PRO A 87 -7.60 2.98 46.51
CA PRO A 87 -7.82 2.17 47.71
C PRO A 87 -6.69 1.16 47.93
N ASP A 88 -6.23 1.01 49.18
CA ASP A 88 -5.09 0.13 49.51
C ASP A 88 -5.32 -1.33 49.11
N GLU A 89 -6.57 -1.79 49.13
CA GLU A 89 -6.96 -3.14 48.70
C GLU A 89 -6.70 -3.39 47.21
N ARG A 90 -6.71 -2.34 46.38
CA ARG A 90 -6.48 -2.44 44.93
C ARG A 90 -5.01 -2.32 44.53
N LYS A 91 -4.16 -1.73 45.39
CA LYS A 91 -2.72 -1.54 45.13
C LYS A 91 -1.97 -2.83 44.79
N PRO A 92 -2.21 -3.98 45.45
CA PRO A 92 -1.56 -5.24 45.07
C PRO A 92 -1.91 -5.71 43.65
N ALA A 93 -3.16 -5.52 43.21
CA ALA A 93 -3.59 -5.90 41.86
C ALA A 93 -2.97 -4.98 40.81
N ALA A 94 -3.07 -3.65 41.01
CA ALA A 94 -2.44 -2.65 40.15
C ALA A 94 -0.92 -2.87 40.04
N GLY A 95 -0.26 -3.20 41.16
CA GLY A 95 1.16 -3.54 41.19
C GLY A 95 1.51 -4.72 40.30
N LYS A 96 0.71 -5.81 40.33
CA LYS A 96 0.91 -6.95 39.42
C LYS A 96 0.80 -6.55 37.95
N VAL A 97 -0.14 -5.66 37.60
CA VAL A 97 -0.33 -5.17 36.22
C VAL A 97 0.90 -4.39 35.75
N ILE A 98 1.35 -3.41 36.53
CA ILE A 98 2.50 -2.57 36.15
C ILE A 98 3.80 -3.38 36.15
N SER A 99 4.02 -4.26 37.14
CA SER A 99 5.20 -5.13 37.16
C SER A 99 5.23 -6.09 35.97
N ARG A 100 4.07 -6.66 35.58
CA ARG A 100 3.97 -7.49 34.37
C ARG A 100 4.26 -6.68 33.12
N PHE A 101 3.74 -5.45 33.04
CA PHE A 101 3.98 -4.57 31.91
C PHE A 101 5.45 -4.17 31.80
N HIS A 102 6.09 -3.82 32.93
CA HIS A 102 7.52 -3.54 33.02
C HIS A 102 8.36 -4.73 32.51
N ASP A 103 8.07 -5.93 33.00
CA ASP A 103 8.79 -7.15 32.63
C ASP A 103 8.67 -7.46 31.13
N ILE A 104 7.48 -7.26 30.56
CA ILE A 104 7.20 -7.39 29.12
C ILE A 104 8.04 -6.41 28.29
N ILE A 105 8.23 -5.17 28.76
CA ILE A 105 8.94 -4.12 28.02
C ILE A 105 10.47 -4.23 28.18
N HIS A 106 10.96 -4.56 29.37
CA HIS A 106 12.39 -4.49 29.69
C HIS A 106 13.11 -5.84 29.66
N ASN A 107 12.44 -6.93 30.01
CA ASN A 107 13.11 -8.22 30.24
C ASN A 107 12.73 -9.30 29.22
N LYS A 108 11.56 -9.18 28.57
CA LYS A 108 11.15 -10.14 27.55
C LYS A 108 11.59 -9.69 26.16
N PRO A 109 12.41 -10.49 25.44
CA PRO A 109 12.68 -10.26 24.02
C PRO A 109 11.44 -10.65 23.21
N LEU A 110 10.42 -9.81 23.24
CA LEU A 110 9.24 -9.99 22.39
C LEU A 110 9.60 -9.56 20.97
N ILE A 111 10.10 -10.50 20.19
CA ILE A 111 10.03 -10.37 18.73
C ILE A 111 8.55 -10.44 18.40
N SER A 112 7.99 -9.38 17.82
CA SER A 112 6.61 -9.41 17.32
C SER A 112 6.58 -10.33 16.10
N TYR A 113 6.36 -11.63 16.31
CA TYR A 113 6.21 -12.61 15.25
C TYR A 113 4.73 -12.98 15.10
N TYR A 114 4.26 -13.00 13.86
CA TYR A 114 2.99 -13.62 13.51
C TYR A 114 3.33 -14.99 12.95
N LEU A 115 2.97 -16.04 13.68
CA LEU A 115 3.06 -17.40 13.17
C LEU A 115 1.89 -17.59 12.20
N GLU A 116 2.18 -17.50 10.90
CA GLU A 116 1.22 -17.86 9.86
C GLU A 116 1.54 -19.28 9.40
N GLU A 117 0.70 -20.23 9.80
CA GLU A 117 0.86 -21.64 9.45
C GLU A 117 0.44 -21.93 7.99
N GLY A 118 -0.28 -21.00 7.35
CA GLY A 118 -0.66 -21.06 5.94
C GLY A 118 0.38 -20.45 4.99
N GLN A 119 0.62 -21.08 3.85
CA GLN A 119 1.51 -20.56 2.79
C GLN A 119 0.89 -19.42 1.95
N GLU A 120 -0.22 -18.81 2.41
CA GLU A 120 -0.94 -17.76 1.70
C GLU A 120 -0.14 -16.45 1.72
N LEU A 121 0.64 -16.25 0.66
CA LEU A 121 1.49 -15.08 0.43
C LEU A 121 0.72 -13.75 0.55
N SER A 122 -0.57 -13.75 0.19
CA SER A 122 -1.48 -12.60 0.32
C SER A 122 -1.68 -12.15 1.78
N LYS A 123 -1.71 -13.09 2.72
CA LYS A 123 -1.88 -12.81 4.15
C LYS A 123 -0.60 -12.27 4.77
N VAL A 124 0.55 -12.85 4.41
CA VAL A 124 1.88 -12.35 4.79
C VAL A 124 2.10 -10.92 4.27
N LEU A 125 1.71 -10.65 3.02
CA LEU A 125 1.77 -9.31 2.43
C LEU A 125 0.89 -8.30 3.15
N ASN A 126 -0.35 -8.67 3.51
CA ASN A 126 -1.25 -7.80 4.27
C ASN A 126 -0.70 -7.48 5.67
N ILE A 127 -0.09 -8.45 6.35
CA ILE A 127 0.60 -8.24 7.63
C ILE A 127 1.77 -7.27 7.44
N PHE A 128 2.57 -7.45 6.38
CA PHE A 128 3.69 -6.58 6.06
C PHE A 128 3.26 -5.14 5.78
N ILE A 129 2.19 -4.93 5.00
CA ILE A 129 1.63 -3.59 4.73
C ILE A 129 1.10 -2.96 6.02
N ARG A 130 0.41 -3.72 6.88
CA ARG A 130 -0.10 -3.21 8.17
C ARG A 130 1.03 -2.83 9.14
N MET A 131 2.17 -3.53 9.09
CA MET A 131 3.35 -3.19 9.88
C MET A 131 4.08 -1.95 9.33
N ASN A 132 4.18 -1.82 8.00
CA ASN A 132 4.90 -0.72 7.33
C ASN A 132 4.07 0.56 7.19
N SER A 133 2.74 0.51 7.31
CA SER A 133 1.86 1.70 7.32
C SER A 133 2.03 2.57 8.57
N GLY A 134 2.81 2.12 9.56
CA GLY A 134 3.32 2.97 10.63
C GLY A 134 4.57 3.80 10.25
N GLY A 135 5.30 3.46 9.19
CA GLY A 135 6.54 4.12 8.77
C GLY A 135 6.46 4.70 7.36
N THR A 136 7.59 4.70 6.63
CA THR A 136 7.60 5.05 5.20
C THR A 136 6.80 4.00 4.43
N THR A 137 5.74 4.43 3.75
CA THR A 137 4.82 3.54 3.04
C THR A 137 5.53 2.88 1.84
N LEU A 138 5.98 1.63 2.02
CA LEU A 138 6.25 0.74 0.89
C LEU A 138 4.90 0.42 0.24
N SER A 139 4.79 0.66 -1.07
CA SER A 139 3.55 0.37 -1.78
C SER A 139 3.36 -1.14 -1.91
N TYR A 140 2.11 -1.59 -1.94
CA TYR A 140 1.78 -2.99 -2.22
C TYR A 140 2.44 -3.49 -3.52
N SER A 141 2.60 -2.60 -4.50
CA SER A 141 3.30 -2.87 -5.76
C SER A 141 4.80 -3.12 -5.56
N ASP A 142 5.46 -2.43 -4.64
CA ASP A 142 6.88 -2.65 -4.32
C ASP A 142 7.12 -4.07 -3.76
N LEU A 143 6.19 -4.55 -2.95
CA LEU A 143 6.27 -5.87 -2.35
C LEU A 143 6.01 -6.98 -3.36
N LEU A 144 4.97 -6.81 -4.19
CA LEU A 144 4.72 -7.73 -5.29
C LEU A 144 5.87 -7.76 -6.28
N LEU A 145 6.44 -6.60 -6.60
CA LEU A 145 7.65 -6.52 -7.43
C LEU A 145 8.82 -7.25 -6.77
N SER A 146 9.03 -7.11 -5.46
CA SER A 146 10.12 -7.82 -4.77
C SER A 146 9.99 -9.34 -4.87
N ILE A 147 8.77 -9.86 -4.91
CA ILE A 147 8.48 -11.29 -5.10
C ILE A 147 8.56 -11.68 -6.58
N ALA A 148 8.11 -10.82 -7.48
CA ALA A 148 8.16 -11.07 -8.93
C ALA A 148 9.60 -11.16 -9.43
N VAL A 149 10.46 -10.25 -8.97
CA VAL A 149 11.88 -10.15 -9.36
C VAL A 149 12.66 -11.38 -8.96
N THR A 150 12.34 -12.01 -7.82
CA THR A 150 13.07 -13.21 -7.34
C THR A 150 12.73 -14.47 -8.14
N GLN A 151 11.68 -14.43 -8.98
CA GLN A 151 11.23 -15.57 -9.76
C GLN A 151 11.80 -15.57 -11.20
N TRP A 152 12.32 -14.43 -11.67
CA TRP A 152 13.02 -14.36 -12.94
C TRP A 152 14.39 -15.02 -12.81
N SER A 153 14.78 -15.75 -13.85
CA SER A 153 15.91 -16.68 -13.80
C SER A 153 17.09 -16.25 -14.65
N THR A 154 16.84 -15.50 -15.71
CA THR A 154 17.79 -15.16 -16.75
C THR A 154 18.06 -13.66 -16.80
N LEU A 155 17.00 -12.85 -16.67
CA LEU A 155 17.05 -11.39 -16.68
C LEU A 155 16.94 -10.82 -15.27
N ASP A 156 17.65 -9.71 -15.02
CA ASP A 156 17.41 -8.92 -13.81
C ASP A 156 16.13 -8.10 -14.00
N ALA A 157 15.02 -8.65 -13.51
CA ALA A 157 13.70 -8.05 -13.64
C ALA A 157 13.65 -6.60 -13.12
N ARG A 158 14.37 -6.31 -12.04
CA ARG A 158 14.33 -4.97 -11.43
C ARG A 158 14.99 -3.97 -12.38
N ASP A 159 16.20 -4.28 -12.82
CA ASP A 159 16.94 -3.44 -13.76
C ASP A 159 16.18 -3.27 -15.08
N GLU A 160 15.63 -4.35 -15.64
CA GLU A 160 14.89 -4.31 -16.90
C GLU A 160 13.61 -3.47 -16.82
N ILE A 161 12.85 -3.60 -15.74
CA ILE A 161 11.65 -2.77 -15.52
C ILE A 161 12.04 -1.31 -15.38
N HIS A 162 13.08 -0.98 -14.61
CA HIS A 162 13.53 0.40 -14.42
C HIS A 162 14.04 1.01 -15.74
N LYS A 163 14.87 0.29 -16.50
CA LYS A 163 15.32 0.74 -17.82
C LYS A 163 14.16 1.02 -18.75
N LEU A 164 13.17 0.13 -18.81
CA LEU A 164 12.00 0.33 -19.67
C LEU A 164 11.17 1.54 -19.26
N VAL A 165 10.95 1.76 -17.96
CA VAL A 165 10.29 2.97 -17.45
C VAL A 165 11.04 4.23 -17.88
N ASP A 166 12.36 4.25 -17.70
CA ASP A 166 13.20 5.39 -18.04
C ASP A 166 13.17 5.67 -19.56
N GLU A 167 13.30 4.63 -20.38
CA GLU A 167 13.19 4.75 -21.83
C GLU A 167 11.83 5.29 -22.26
N MET A 168 10.73 4.74 -21.73
CA MET A 168 9.37 5.21 -22.06
C MET A 168 9.19 6.68 -21.68
N ASN A 169 9.71 7.09 -20.53
CA ASN A 169 9.58 8.45 -20.03
C ASN A 169 10.48 9.46 -20.75
N GLN A 170 11.50 9.01 -21.49
CA GLN A 170 12.36 9.85 -22.32
C GLN A 170 11.81 10.08 -23.74
N ILE A 171 10.77 9.37 -24.16
CA ILE A 171 10.20 9.52 -25.51
C ILE A 171 9.47 10.86 -25.66
N GLY A 172 9.75 11.56 -26.77
CA GLY A 172 9.05 12.79 -27.13
C GLY A 172 9.31 13.93 -26.16
N ASN A 173 8.22 14.57 -25.69
CA ASN A 173 8.29 15.64 -24.69
C ASN A 173 8.24 15.11 -23.24
N GLY A 174 8.44 13.81 -23.06
CA GLY A 174 8.48 13.13 -21.78
C GLY A 174 7.13 12.65 -21.26
N PHE A 175 7.17 11.53 -20.54
CA PHE A 175 6.05 10.94 -19.81
C PHE A 175 6.42 10.73 -18.34
N SER A 176 5.43 10.34 -17.53
CA SER A 176 5.60 10.08 -16.10
C SER A 176 5.06 8.70 -15.70
N PHE A 177 5.30 7.71 -16.55
CA PHE A 177 4.88 6.34 -16.31
C PHE A 177 5.60 5.72 -15.12
N SER A 178 4.87 4.92 -14.35
CA SER A 178 5.38 4.18 -13.21
C SER A 178 5.73 2.74 -13.57
N LYS A 179 6.57 2.11 -12.76
CA LYS A 179 6.84 0.66 -12.82
C LYS A 179 5.57 -0.19 -12.68
N ASP A 180 4.59 0.28 -11.92
CA ASP A 180 3.30 -0.39 -11.75
C ASP A 180 2.55 -0.51 -13.07
N LEU A 181 2.63 0.53 -13.92
CA LEU A 181 2.07 0.50 -15.27
C LEU A 181 2.75 -0.55 -16.13
N VAL A 182 4.08 -0.61 -16.11
CA VAL A 182 4.88 -1.57 -16.88
C VAL A 182 4.60 -3.01 -16.45
N LEU A 183 4.49 -3.26 -15.14
CA LEU A 183 4.11 -4.57 -14.62
C LEU A 183 2.67 -4.95 -15.03
N LYS A 184 1.72 -4.01 -14.93
CA LYS A 184 0.35 -4.25 -15.41
C LYS A 184 0.32 -4.55 -16.90
N ALA A 185 1.14 -3.86 -17.69
CA ALA A 185 1.30 -4.15 -19.11
C ALA A 185 1.83 -5.55 -19.34
N GLY A 186 2.88 -5.97 -18.62
CA GLY A 186 3.42 -7.34 -18.72
C GLY A 186 2.36 -8.40 -18.44
N LEU A 187 1.60 -8.26 -17.35
CA LEU A 187 0.49 -9.18 -17.03
C LEU A 187 -0.59 -9.16 -18.12
N MET A 188 -0.93 -7.98 -18.65
CA MET A 188 -1.96 -7.83 -19.67
C MET A 188 -1.56 -8.47 -20.99
N LEU A 189 -0.34 -8.18 -21.48
CA LEU A 189 0.20 -8.63 -22.78
C LEU A 189 0.57 -10.11 -22.77
N SER A 190 1.02 -10.66 -21.64
CA SER A 190 1.24 -12.11 -21.49
C SER A 190 -0.04 -12.90 -21.20
N ASP A 191 -1.22 -12.27 -21.24
CA ASP A 191 -2.51 -12.90 -20.96
C ASP A 191 -2.61 -13.58 -19.59
N ILE A 192 -1.90 -13.04 -18.60
CA ILE A 192 -1.83 -13.58 -17.25
C ILE A 192 -3.00 -13.05 -16.41
N GLY A 193 -3.86 -13.97 -15.94
CA GLY A 193 -4.89 -13.72 -14.95
C GLY A 193 -5.86 -12.58 -15.31
N ASN A 194 -6.62 -12.09 -14.32
CA ASN A 194 -7.28 -10.79 -14.45
C ASN A 194 -6.21 -9.71 -14.27
N VAL A 195 -6.15 -8.68 -15.12
CA VAL A 195 -5.13 -7.60 -15.16
C VAL A 195 -4.94 -6.86 -13.81
N GLY A 196 -5.76 -7.17 -12.81
CA GLY A 196 -5.58 -6.69 -11.45
C GLY A 196 -4.28 -7.16 -10.81
N PHE A 197 -3.72 -6.29 -9.98
CA PHE A 197 -2.46 -6.50 -9.28
C PHE A 197 -2.65 -7.46 -8.09
N LYS A 198 -3.05 -8.70 -8.34
CA LYS A 198 -3.28 -9.71 -7.29
C LYS A 198 -2.07 -10.61 -7.13
N VAL A 199 -1.76 -10.97 -5.89
CA VAL A 199 -0.65 -11.88 -5.53
C VAL A 199 -0.67 -13.17 -6.33
N GLU A 200 -1.86 -13.72 -6.56
CA GLU A 200 -2.10 -14.94 -7.34
C GLU A 200 -1.54 -14.86 -8.78
N ASN A 201 -1.46 -13.66 -9.36
CA ASN A 201 -0.93 -13.45 -10.70
C ASN A 201 0.61 -13.51 -10.76
N PHE A 202 1.30 -13.37 -9.63
CA PHE A 202 2.77 -13.36 -9.54
C PHE A 202 3.33 -14.72 -9.08
N SER A 203 2.74 -15.80 -9.59
CA SER A 203 3.25 -17.17 -9.41
C SER A 203 4.48 -17.43 -10.27
N LYS A 204 5.31 -18.41 -9.88
CA LYS A 204 6.54 -18.79 -10.60
C LYS A 204 6.29 -19.11 -12.08
N GLU A 205 5.19 -19.78 -12.37
CA GLU A 205 4.79 -20.09 -13.74
C GLU A 205 4.47 -18.82 -14.54
N ASN A 206 3.72 -17.90 -13.95
CA ASN A 206 3.33 -16.65 -14.60
C ASN A 206 4.53 -15.72 -14.80
N MET A 207 5.44 -15.63 -13.82
CA MET A 207 6.65 -14.82 -13.95
C MET A 207 7.58 -15.37 -15.03
N ARG A 208 7.68 -16.70 -15.17
CA ARG A 208 8.41 -17.31 -16.28
C ARG A 208 7.80 -16.95 -17.63
N LYS A 209 6.47 -17.05 -17.79
CA LYS A 209 5.78 -16.62 -19.03
C LYS A 209 5.99 -15.15 -19.33
N LEU A 210 6.09 -14.31 -18.30
CA LEU A 210 6.32 -12.89 -18.44
C LEU A 210 7.78 -12.60 -18.86
N GLU A 211 8.76 -13.30 -18.26
CA GLU A 211 10.17 -13.25 -18.64
C GLU A 211 10.38 -13.70 -20.09
N ASP A 212 9.78 -14.83 -20.49
CA ASP A 212 9.89 -15.39 -21.85
C ASP A 212 9.33 -14.42 -22.92
N ASN A 213 8.31 -13.62 -22.58
CA ASN A 213 7.67 -12.66 -23.49
C ASN A 213 8.19 -11.22 -23.32
N TRP A 214 9.16 -10.99 -22.43
CA TRP A 214 9.55 -9.65 -21.99
C TRP A 214 9.97 -8.73 -23.15
N GLU A 215 10.77 -9.25 -24.07
CA GLU A 215 11.23 -8.48 -25.23
C GLU A 215 10.08 -8.00 -26.13
N CYS A 216 9.06 -8.83 -26.31
CA CYS A 216 7.89 -8.48 -27.11
C CYS A 216 7.00 -7.46 -26.38
N ILE A 217 6.86 -7.59 -25.06
CA ILE A 217 6.18 -6.60 -24.19
C ILE A 217 6.89 -5.25 -24.30
N ARG A 218 8.21 -5.23 -24.14
CA ARG A 218 9.05 -4.04 -24.23
C ARG A 218 8.85 -3.32 -25.56
N LYS A 219 8.94 -4.06 -26.68
CA LYS A 219 8.71 -3.50 -28.03
C LYS A 219 7.32 -2.90 -28.19
N ALA A 220 6.28 -3.60 -27.75
CA ALA A 220 4.91 -3.11 -27.86
C ALA A 220 4.65 -1.85 -27.04
N LEU A 221 5.22 -1.76 -25.83
CA LEU A 221 5.11 -0.56 -25.00
C LEU A 221 5.83 0.62 -25.62
N LEU A 222 7.07 0.44 -26.08
CA LEU A 222 7.81 1.51 -26.75
C LEU A 222 7.08 1.99 -28.02
N LEU A 223 6.52 1.07 -28.81
CA LEU A 223 5.73 1.41 -29.99
C LEU A 223 4.48 2.22 -29.61
N ALA A 224 3.76 1.81 -28.57
CA ALA A 224 2.57 2.51 -28.08
C ALA A 224 2.89 3.92 -27.57
N VAL A 225 3.99 4.09 -26.81
CA VAL A 225 4.42 5.41 -26.33
C VAL A 225 4.85 6.32 -27.48
N ASN A 226 5.58 5.79 -28.46
CA ASN A 226 5.93 6.55 -29.67
C ASN A 226 4.68 6.97 -30.47
N LEU A 227 3.67 6.09 -30.55
CA LEU A 227 2.39 6.41 -31.16
C LEU A 227 1.68 7.56 -30.44
N LEU A 228 1.60 7.50 -29.10
CA LEU A 228 1.03 8.56 -28.28
C LEU A 228 1.78 9.89 -28.47
N SER A 229 3.11 9.85 -28.46
CA SER A 229 3.95 11.01 -28.75
C SER A 229 3.66 11.59 -30.14
N SER A 230 3.46 10.74 -31.16
CA SER A 230 3.10 11.19 -32.51
C SER A 230 1.75 11.91 -32.59
N PHE A 231 0.84 11.63 -31.64
CA PHE A 231 -0.44 12.33 -31.52
C PHE A 231 -0.34 13.64 -30.73
N GLY A 232 0.83 13.93 -30.15
CA GLY A 232 1.10 15.10 -29.31
C GLY A 232 0.87 14.88 -27.82
N PHE A 233 0.75 13.62 -27.35
CA PHE A 233 0.63 13.32 -25.93
C PHE A 233 1.97 13.39 -25.19
N ASN A 234 1.93 13.77 -23.92
CA ASN A 234 3.02 13.82 -22.96
C ASN A 234 2.46 13.73 -21.52
N SER A 235 3.32 13.83 -20.51
CA SER A 235 2.94 13.79 -19.09
C SER A 235 1.90 14.84 -18.68
N TYR A 236 1.81 15.99 -19.36
CA TYR A 236 0.88 17.07 -19.01
C TYR A 236 -0.54 16.86 -19.52
N ASN A 237 -0.74 16.07 -20.58
CA ASN A 237 -2.04 15.95 -21.25
C ASN A 237 -2.57 14.52 -21.38
N LEU A 238 -1.76 13.49 -21.11
CA LEU A 238 -2.20 12.09 -21.02
C LEU A 238 -2.86 11.84 -19.66
N GLY A 239 -4.06 12.40 -19.45
CA GLY A 239 -4.72 12.42 -18.14
C GLY A 239 -4.78 11.05 -17.42
N ALA A 240 -4.75 9.92 -18.12
CA ALA A 240 -4.63 8.59 -17.51
C ALA A 240 -3.57 7.72 -18.20
N ASP A 241 -2.47 7.42 -17.48
CA ASP A 241 -1.41 6.52 -17.94
C ASP A 241 -1.92 5.13 -18.31
N SER A 242 -2.93 4.63 -17.59
CA SER A 242 -3.52 3.31 -17.85
C SER A 242 -4.20 3.20 -19.21
N ALA A 243 -4.48 4.32 -19.89
CA ALA A 243 -4.98 4.34 -21.26
C ALA A 243 -3.97 3.81 -22.28
N LEU A 244 -2.68 3.75 -21.91
CA LEU A 244 -1.63 3.11 -22.71
C LEU A 244 -1.86 1.60 -22.85
N LEU A 245 -2.36 0.94 -21.81
CA LEU A 245 -2.37 -0.52 -21.72
C LEU A 245 -3.18 -1.21 -22.84
N PRO A 246 -4.42 -0.78 -23.16
CA PRO A 246 -5.17 -1.38 -24.26
C PRO A 246 -4.56 -1.09 -25.63
N ILE A 247 -3.90 0.06 -25.80
CA ILE A 247 -3.20 0.41 -27.05
C ILE A 247 -1.99 -0.49 -27.23
N ALA A 248 -1.16 -0.63 -26.19
CA ALA A 248 -0.01 -1.54 -26.22
C ALA A 248 -0.45 -2.98 -26.48
N TYR A 249 -1.53 -3.42 -25.84
CA TYR A 249 -2.10 -4.75 -26.06
C TYR A 249 -2.59 -4.95 -27.50
N TYR A 250 -3.28 -3.95 -28.07
CA TYR A 250 -3.75 -3.98 -29.46
C TYR A 250 -2.59 -4.10 -30.45
N LEU A 251 -1.54 -3.29 -30.28
CA LEU A 251 -0.37 -3.33 -31.15
C LEU A 251 0.39 -4.65 -31.02
N TYR A 252 0.50 -5.17 -29.78
CA TYR A 252 1.10 -6.47 -29.49
C TYR A 252 0.33 -7.61 -30.14
N HIS A 253 -1.01 -7.64 -29.98
CA HIS A 253 -1.86 -8.71 -30.49
C HIS A 253 -1.83 -8.82 -32.02
N ARG A 254 -1.69 -7.68 -32.71
CA ARG A 254 -1.57 -7.60 -34.17
C ARG A 254 -0.15 -7.77 -34.70
N ASP A 255 0.83 -8.00 -33.82
CA ASP A 255 2.26 -8.11 -34.15
C ASP A 255 2.78 -6.93 -34.99
N LEU A 256 2.41 -5.71 -34.57
CA LEU A 256 2.79 -4.48 -35.27
C LEU A 256 4.17 -3.97 -34.83
N ASP A 257 4.92 -3.41 -35.78
CA ASP A 257 6.25 -2.85 -35.55
C ASP A 257 6.31 -1.34 -35.83
N ASN A 258 7.51 -0.75 -35.77
CA ASN A 258 7.73 0.68 -35.98
C ASN A 258 7.22 1.22 -37.33
N ARG A 259 7.03 0.37 -38.36
CA ARG A 259 6.45 0.79 -39.64
C ARG A 259 5.01 1.24 -39.47
N TYR A 260 4.32 0.77 -38.43
CA TYR A 260 2.98 1.19 -38.07
C TYR A 260 2.88 2.71 -37.86
N LEU A 261 3.94 3.38 -37.41
CA LEU A 261 3.92 4.81 -37.11
C LEU A 261 3.85 5.70 -38.36
N SER A 262 4.44 5.27 -39.48
CA SER A 262 4.65 6.12 -40.65
C SER A 262 3.89 5.67 -41.89
N ARG A 263 3.62 4.36 -42.06
CA ARG A 263 2.99 3.87 -43.28
C ARG A 263 1.56 4.39 -43.46
N SER A 264 1.20 4.73 -44.69
CA SER A 264 -0.10 5.27 -45.06
C SER A 264 -1.23 4.25 -44.91
N GLU A 265 -0.95 2.95 -45.10
CA GLU A 265 -1.92 1.86 -44.95
C GLU A 265 -2.57 1.80 -43.56
N TYR A 266 -1.83 2.21 -42.52
CA TYR A 266 -2.32 2.26 -41.14
C TYR A 266 -2.86 3.64 -40.73
N ALA A 267 -2.95 4.62 -41.65
CA ALA A 267 -3.35 5.97 -41.29
C ALA A 267 -4.77 6.05 -40.71
N ALA A 268 -5.72 5.33 -41.30
CA ALA A 268 -7.10 5.28 -40.80
C ALA A 268 -7.17 4.64 -39.41
N ASP A 269 -6.41 3.57 -39.20
CA ASP A 269 -6.32 2.85 -37.93
C ASP A 269 -5.73 3.74 -36.82
N ARG A 270 -4.61 4.43 -37.10
CA ARG A 270 -4.01 5.41 -36.18
C ARG A 270 -4.99 6.52 -35.81
N GLN A 271 -5.80 7.02 -36.75
CA GLN A 271 -6.83 8.03 -36.45
C GLN A 271 -7.94 7.45 -35.56
N GLY A 272 -8.31 6.19 -35.77
CA GLY A 272 -9.24 5.47 -34.89
C GLY A 272 -8.73 5.40 -33.45
N ILE A 273 -7.48 4.96 -33.26
CA ILE A 273 -6.84 4.90 -31.93
C ILE A 273 -6.76 6.30 -31.32
N ARG A 274 -6.34 7.32 -32.08
CA ARG A 274 -6.26 8.70 -31.61
C ARG A 274 -7.63 9.22 -31.13
N GLY A 275 -8.67 9.00 -31.93
CA GLY A 275 -10.03 9.39 -31.59
C GLY A 275 -10.57 8.68 -30.35
N TRP A 276 -10.31 7.37 -30.23
CA TRP A 276 -10.64 6.59 -29.04
C TRP A 276 -9.92 7.12 -27.80
N LEU A 277 -8.61 7.35 -27.88
CA LEU A 277 -7.79 7.82 -26.77
C LEU A 277 -8.26 9.19 -26.27
N ILE A 278 -8.45 10.16 -27.18
CA ILE A 278 -8.94 11.50 -26.81
C ILE A 278 -10.29 11.41 -26.10
N ARG A 279 -11.23 10.59 -26.61
CA ARG A 279 -12.55 10.43 -25.99
C ARG A 279 -12.47 9.74 -24.63
N SER A 280 -11.56 8.78 -24.46
CA SER A 280 -11.43 8.01 -23.22
C SER A 280 -10.81 8.84 -22.09
N ILE A 281 -9.86 9.73 -22.38
CA ILE A 281 -9.23 10.59 -21.38
C ILE A 281 -10.11 11.79 -20.98
N LEU A 282 -11.01 12.27 -21.85
CA LEU A 282 -11.93 13.38 -21.52
C LEU A 282 -12.88 13.05 -20.35
N LYS A 283 -13.17 11.76 -20.11
CA LYS A 283 -13.95 11.27 -18.95
C LYS A 283 -13.08 10.44 -18.01
N GLN A 284 -11.90 10.96 -17.68
CA GLN A 284 -10.87 10.27 -16.92
C GLN A 284 -11.39 9.58 -15.65
N SER A 285 -12.08 10.30 -14.77
CA SER A 285 -12.56 9.78 -13.47
C SER A 285 -13.63 8.70 -13.60
N ALA A 286 -14.37 8.67 -14.70
CA ALA A 286 -15.41 7.68 -14.96
C ALA A 286 -14.87 6.40 -15.61
N ILE A 287 -13.89 6.54 -16.52
CA ILE A 287 -13.36 5.42 -17.30
C ILE A 287 -12.14 4.80 -16.63
N TRP A 288 -11.18 5.62 -16.20
CA TRP A 288 -9.90 5.19 -15.65
C TRP A 288 -9.84 5.28 -14.11
N GLY A 289 -11.01 5.21 -13.46
CA GLY A 289 -11.18 5.30 -12.00
C GLY A 289 -11.17 3.96 -11.26
N SER A 290 -12.02 3.82 -10.25
CA SER A 290 -12.00 2.71 -9.27
C SER A 290 -12.23 1.30 -9.83
N ARG A 291 -12.74 1.15 -11.06
CA ARG A 291 -13.00 -0.16 -11.72
C ARG A 291 -12.01 -0.47 -12.83
N LEU A 292 -10.82 0.11 -12.77
CA LEU A 292 -9.78 0.01 -13.79
C LEU A 292 -9.48 -1.43 -14.21
N ASP A 293 -9.23 -2.33 -13.26
CA ASP A 293 -8.79 -3.70 -13.58
C ASP A 293 -9.89 -4.50 -14.30
N THR A 294 -11.16 -4.29 -13.95
CA THR A 294 -12.31 -4.89 -14.65
C THR A 294 -12.45 -4.35 -16.06
N LEU A 295 -12.26 -3.03 -16.24
CA LEU A 295 -12.28 -2.40 -17.57
C LEU A 295 -11.16 -2.96 -18.44
N LEU A 296 -9.93 -3.02 -17.93
CA LEU A 296 -8.78 -3.53 -18.67
C LEU A 296 -8.98 -4.99 -19.10
N ALA A 297 -9.53 -5.84 -18.22
CA ALA A 297 -9.86 -7.22 -18.57
C ALA A 297 -10.90 -7.29 -19.70
N SER A 298 -11.94 -6.45 -19.64
CA SER A 298 -12.97 -6.37 -20.69
C SER A 298 -12.40 -5.87 -22.02
N LEU A 299 -11.58 -4.82 -22.00
CA LEU A 299 -10.90 -4.30 -23.19
C LEU A 299 -9.97 -5.34 -23.81
N ARG A 300 -9.17 -6.05 -22.99
CA ARG A 300 -8.32 -7.15 -23.46
C ARG A 300 -9.15 -8.21 -24.19
N SER A 301 -10.25 -8.64 -23.58
CA SER A 301 -11.14 -9.65 -24.19
C SER A 301 -11.72 -9.18 -25.52
N LYS A 302 -12.14 -7.91 -25.62
CA LYS A 302 -12.70 -7.38 -26.86
C LYS A 302 -11.67 -7.18 -27.96
N ILE A 303 -10.45 -6.79 -27.60
CA ILE A 303 -9.34 -6.72 -28.54
C ILE A 303 -8.95 -8.12 -29.04
N LYS A 304 -8.95 -9.15 -28.19
CA LYS A 304 -8.72 -10.53 -28.66
C LYS A 304 -9.75 -11.01 -29.68
N GLU A 305 -11.00 -10.58 -29.53
CA GLU A 305 -12.12 -11.05 -30.35
C GLU A 305 -12.21 -10.31 -31.69
N HIS A 306 -11.80 -9.05 -31.73
CA HIS A 306 -12.07 -8.14 -32.86
C HIS A 306 -10.86 -7.31 -33.33
N GLY A 307 -9.72 -7.44 -32.66
CA GLY A 307 -8.52 -6.62 -32.85
C GLY A 307 -7.70 -6.99 -34.07
#